data_AF-A0A8F8T0B1-F1
#
_entry.id   AF-A0A8F8T0B1-F1
#
_cell.length_a   1.000
_cell.length_b   1.000
_cell.length_c   1.000
_cell.angle_alpha   90.00
_cell.angle_beta   90.00
_cell.angle_gamma   90.00
#
_symmetry.space_group_name_H-M   'P 1'
#
loop_
_entity.id
_entity.type
_entity.pdbx_description
1 polymer ?
#
loop_
_entity_poly.entity_id
_entity_poly.type
_entity_poly.pdbx_seq_one_letter_code
_entity_poly.pdbx_strand_id
1 'polypeptide(L)'
;LKAHKNSKLTCTLSGNTTYYKNKIDYLPSSFTSGNFKFEEGLPAYEFYLREFAGVNQTNGNAQWYKHTFDANGNVVDKTVTETLSAATLYKTGKSALPKFYGGFGTSVSYSGFNLGVNFGYQFGGYMFDGNYASLMSSGTSDPGRNFHKDIYNTWTVQNPTAPLPAIDKVRDNNWSGTSDIFLIKSDYISLEDVSLTYDFNKKFLPKSMSSLTMALYGTNLALGSKR
;
A
#
# COMPACT_ATOMS: atom_id res chain seq x y z
N LEU A 1 42.58 8.26 22.12
CA LEU A 1 41.57 8.92 21.25
C LEU A 1 41.07 10.18 21.95
N LYS A 2 41.49 11.38 21.50
CA LYS A 2 40.98 12.65 22.05
C LYS A 2 39.72 13.02 21.27
N ALA A 3 38.54 12.91 21.90
CA ALA A 3 37.30 13.41 21.31
C ALA A 3 37.30 14.95 21.37
N HIS A 4 37.34 15.60 20.22
CA HIS A 4 37.21 17.05 20.11
C HIS A 4 35.73 17.41 20.28
N LYS A 5 35.37 18.02 21.41
CA LYS A 5 33.99 18.46 21.70
C LYS A 5 33.71 19.75 20.91
N ASN A 6 33.03 19.66 19.77
CA ASN A 6 32.61 20.83 18.99
C ASN A 6 31.29 21.37 19.56
N SER A 7 31.34 22.43 20.36
CA SER A 7 30.17 23.04 21.02
C SER A 7 29.17 23.73 20.07
N LYS A 8 29.47 23.80 18.77
CA LYS A 8 28.63 24.45 17.76
C LYS A 8 27.77 23.49 16.94
N LEU A 9 27.97 22.18 17.08
CA LEU A 9 27.21 21.15 16.39
C LEU A 9 26.23 20.51 17.36
N THR A 10 24.94 20.59 17.05
CA THR A 10 23.88 19.83 17.75
C THR A 10 23.21 18.90 16.76
N CYS A 11 23.05 17.64 17.13
CA CYS A 11 22.32 16.63 16.37
C CYS A 11 21.24 16.04 17.27
N THR A 12 20.00 16.05 16.80
CA THR A 12 18.85 15.45 17.49
C THR A 12 18.26 14.39 16.58
N LEU A 13 18.04 13.19 17.13
CA LEU A 13 17.29 12.13 16.48
C LEU A 13 15.95 11.97 17.18
N SER A 14 14.89 11.85 16.41
CA SER A 14 13.54 11.61 16.91
C SER A 14 12.91 10.43 16.19
N GLY A 15 12.01 9.73 16.87
CA GLY A 15 11.26 8.64 16.27
C GLY A 15 10.12 8.19 17.15
N ASN A 16 9.05 7.74 16.49
CA ASN A 16 7.92 7.09 17.12
C ASN A 16 7.51 5.88 16.29
N THR A 17 6.96 4.88 16.95
CA THR A 17 6.40 3.69 16.31
C THR A 17 5.13 3.30 17.03
N THR A 18 4.07 3.09 16.26
CA THR A 18 2.82 2.54 16.75
C THR A 18 2.65 1.13 16.20
N TYR A 19 2.41 0.17 17.08
CA TYR A 19 1.94 -1.16 16.71
C TYR A 19 0.41 -1.20 16.84
N TYR A 20 -0.28 -1.65 15.80
CA TYR A 20 -1.74 -1.67 15.77
C TYR A 20 -2.29 -3.09 15.59
N LYS A 21 -3.26 -3.44 16.42
CA LYS A 21 -4.06 -4.66 16.33
C LYS A 21 -5.48 -4.36 16.79
N ASN A 22 -6.47 -4.93 16.10
CA ASN A 22 -7.87 -4.77 16.45
C ASN A 22 -8.60 -6.12 16.46
N LYS A 23 -9.77 -6.15 17.10
CA LYS A 23 -10.72 -7.27 17.13
C LYS A 23 -12.12 -6.69 17.32
N ILE A 24 -13.09 -7.19 16.57
CA ILE A 24 -14.51 -6.89 16.76
C ILE A 24 -14.99 -7.70 17.98
N ASP A 25 -15.28 -7.01 19.08
CA ASP A 25 -15.65 -7.66 20.34
C ASP A 25 -17.09 -8.17 20.34
N TYR A 26 -18.02 -7.38 19.80
CA TYR A 26 -19.42 -7.76 19.65
C TYR A 26 -19.95 -7.26 18.30
N LEU A 27 -20.67 -8.13 17.58
CA LEU A 27 -21.38 -7.75 16.36
C LEU A 27 -22.67 -8.56 16.20
N PRO A 28 -23.87 -7.93 16.19
CA PRO A 28 -25.15 -8.64 16.16
C PRO A 28 -25.30 -9.64 15.00
N SER A 29 -24.70 -9.34 13.85
CA SER A 29 -24.66 -10.25 12.70
C SER A 29 -23.47 -9.91 11.79
N SER A 30 -22.86 -10.96 11.21
CA SER A 30 -21.77 -10.75 10.26
C SER A 30 -22.28 -10.11 8.97
N PHE A 31 -21.52 -9.17 8.42
CA PHE A 31 -21.89 -8.48 7.17
C PHE A 31 -20.65 -8.20 6.31
N THR A 32 -20.87 -7.94 5.03
CA THR A 32 -19.81 -7.56 4.09
C THR A 32 -20.02 -6.09 3.72
N SER A 33 -18.95 -5.30 3.75
CA SER A 33 -18.96 -3.91 3.30
C SER A 33 -17.75 -3.66 2.41
N GLY A 34 -18.01 -3.27 1.16
CA GLY A 34 -16.98 -3.23 0.11
C GLY A 34 -16.24 -4.56 0.00
N ASN A 35 -14.91 -4.51 0.13
CA ASN A 35 -14.03 -5.67 0.02
C ASN A 35 -13.71 -6.32 1.37
N PHE A 36 -14.47 -6.01 2.42
CA PHE A 36 -14.19 -6.44 3.80
C PHE A 36 -15.36 -7.24 4.37
N LYS A 37 -15.03 -8.29 5.14
CA LYS A 37 -16.00 -9.05 5.93
C LYS A 37 -15.84 -8.65 7.40
N PHE A 38 -16.95 -8.27 8.03
CA PHE A 38 -17.05 -7.97 9.45
C PHE A 38 -17.73 -9.14 10.15
N GLU A 39 -17.06 -9.67 11.16
CA GLU A 39 -17.49 -10.84 11.92
C GLU A 39 -16.97 -10.72 13.35
N GLU A 40 -17.83 -11.06 14.31
CA GLU A 40 -17.46 -11.06 15.73
C GLU A 40 -16.25 -11.98 15.97
N GLY A 41 -15.35 -11.56 16.85
CA GLY A 41 -14.16 -12.33 17.19
C GLY A 41 -12.96 -12.09 16.27
N LEU A 42 -13.14 -11.42 15.13
CA LEU A 42 -12.10 -11.23 14.11
C LEU A 42 -11.65 -9.78 13.94
N PRO A 43 -10.46 -9.54 13.35
CA PRO A 43 -10.03 -8.20 13.00
C PRO A 43 -10.98 -7.55 11.98
N ALA A 44 -11.31 -6.28 12.19
CA ALA A 44 -11.94 -5.42 11.21
C ALA A 44 -10.97 -5.12 10.05
N TYR A 45 -11.56 -4.82 8.88
CA TYR A 45 -10.85 -4.44 7.65
C TYR A 45 -9.87 -5.51 7.12
N GLU A 46 -10.19 -6.78 7.34
CA GLU A 46 -9.56 -7.89 6.62
C GLU A 46 -10.21 -8.06 5.24
N PHE A 47 -9.39 -8.17 4.19
CA PHE A 47 -9.87 -8.31 2.82
C PHE A 47 -10.57 -9.66 2.64
N TYR A 48 -11.79 -9.59 2.12
CA TYR A 48 -12.66 -10.71 1.78
C TYR A 48 -12.82 -10.77 0.26
N LEU A 49 -11.96 -11.55 -0.38
CA LEU A 49 -11.76 -11.56 -1.84
C LEU A 49 -11.77 -12.99 -2.37
N ARG A 50 -11.85 -13.15 -3.69
CA ARG A 50 -11.56 -14.44 -4.34
C ARG A 50 -10.05 -14.60 -4.47
N GLU A 51 -9.55 -15.82 -4.31
CA GLU A 51 -8.14 -16.13 -4.50
C GLU A 51 -7.86 -16.44 -5.96
N PHE A 52 -6.96 -15.69 -6.58
CA PHE A 52 -6.49 -15.94 -7.93
C PHE A 52 -5.57 -17.16 -7.97
N ALA A 53 -5.94 -18.15 -8.76
CA ALA A 53 -5.19 -19.40 -8.91
C ALA A 53 -4.20 -19.38 -10.09
N GLY A 54 -4.18 -18.29 -10.86
CA GLY A 54 -3.31 -18.13 -12.03
C GLY A 54 -4.08 -18.07 -13.35
N VAL A 55 -3.36 -18.25 -14.44
CA VAL A 55 -3.89 -18.23 -15.80
C VAL A 55 -3.87 -19.64 -16.36
N ASN A 56 -4.99 -20.08 -16.94
CA ASN A 56 -4.99 -21.30 -17.73
C ASN A 56 -4.15 -21.05 -19.00
N GLN A 57 -2.99 -21.69 -19.10
CA GLN A 57 -2.05 -21.48 -20.21
C GLN A 57 -2.57 -21.93 -21.57
N THR A 58 -3.60 -22.80 -21.62
CA THR A 58 -4.19 -23.29 -22.87
C THR A 58 -5.15 -22.28 -23.50
N ASN A 59 -5.93 -21.56 -22.70
CA ASN A 59 -6.98 -20.66 -23.20
C ASN A 59 -6.83 -19.20 -22.74
N GLY A 60 -5.94 -18.92 -21.79
CA GLY A 60 -5.69 -17.58 -21.24
C GLY A 60 -6.71 -17.12 -20.20
N ASN A 61 -7.61 -17.97 -19.75
CA ASN A 61 -8.64 -17.60 -18.78
C ASN A 61 -8.05 -17.44 -17.38
N ALA A 62 -8.59 -16.48 -16.63
CA ALA A 62 -8.33 -16.35 -15.22
C ALA A 62 -8.91 -17.56 -14.47
N GLN A 63 -8.17 -18.04 -13.49
CA GLN A 63 -8.57 -19.13 -12.63
C GLN A 63 -8.65 -18.65 -11.19
N TRP A 64 -9.61 -19.19 -10.44
CA TRP A 64 -9.76 -18.93 -9.01
C TRP A 64 -9.92 -20.21 -8.22
N TYR A 65 -9.62 -20.14 -6.93
CA TYR A 65 -9.88 -21.25 -6.04
C TYR A 65 -11.34 -21.27 -5.55
N LYS A 66 -11.90 -22.47 -5.54
CA LYS A 66 -13.09 -22.85 -4.79
C LYS A 66 -12.64 -23.58 -3.54
N HIS A 67 -12.90 -22.98 -2.39
CA HIS A 67 -12.51 -23.51 -1.08
C HIS A 67 -13.62 -24.39 -0.52
N THR A 68 -13.23 -25.52 0.04
CA THR A 68 -14.06 -26.36 0.91
C THR A 68 -13.68 -26.07 2.36
N PHE A 69 -14.68 -25.86 3.22
CA PHE A 69 -14.45 -25.53 4.63
C PHE A 69 -14.82 -26.70 5.55
N ASP A 70 -14.11 -26.85 6.66
CA ASP A 70 -14.53 -27.71 7.77
C ASP A 70 -15.67 -27.07 8.59
N ALA A 71 -16.16 -27.80 9.60
CA ALA A 71 -17.18 -27.33 10.54
C ALA A 71 -16.73 -26.11 11.37
N ASN A 72 -15.44 -25.81 11.43
CA ASN A 72 -14.85 -24.68 12.14
C ASN A 72 -14.62 -23.47 11.21
N GLY A 73 -14.93 -23.58 9.92
CA GLY A 73 -14.73 -22.52 8.92
C GLY A 73 -13.30 -22.43 8.37
N ASN A 74 -12.44 -23.43 8.59
CA ASN A 74 -11.09 -23.48 8.02
C ASN A 74 -11.11 -24.10 6.63
N VAL A 75 -10.27 -23.61 5.71
CA VAL A 75 -10.09 -24.20 4.38
C VAL A 75 -9.39 -25.55 4.50
N VAL A 76 -10.06 -26.63 4.07
CA VAL A 76 -9.51 -28.00 4.09
C VAL A 76 -9.13 -28.52 2.71
N ASP A 77 -9.69 -27.94 1.65
CA ASP A 77 -9.35 -28.30 0.27
C ASP A 77 -9.55 -27.09 -0.67
N LYS A 78 -8.83 -27.10 -1.79
CA LYS A 78 -8.92 -26.08 -2.84
C LYS A 78 -9.00 -26.75 -4.22
N THR A 79 -10.04 -26.41 -4.97
CA THR A 79 -10.17 -26.79 -6.38
C THR A 79 -10.13 -25.55 -7.26
N VAL A 80 -9.72 -25.69 -8.52
CA VAL A 80 -9.62 -24.58 -9.46
C VAL A 80 -10.88 -24.48 -10.33
N THR A 81 -11.36 -23.26 -10.57
CA THR A 81 -12.47 -22.98 -11.48
C THR A 81 -12.18 -21.74 -12.33
N GLU A 82 -12.66 -21.75 -13.57
CA GLU A 82 -12.72 -20.57 -14.46
C GLU A 82 -14.07 -19.85 -14.37
N THR A 83 -15.00 -20.37 -13.57
CA THR A 83 -16.31 -19.77 -13.34
C THR A 83 -16.26 -18.89 -12.11
N LEU A 84 -16.21 -17.57 -12.30
CA LEU A 84 -16.10 -16.59 -11.22
C LEU A 84 -17.19 -16.72 -10.14
N SER A 85 -18.42 -17.08 -10.53
CA SER A 85 -19.54 -17.28 -9.60
C SER A 85 -19.41 -18.55 -8.76
N ALA A 86 -18.62 -19.54 -9.21
CA ALA A 86 -18.32 -20.76 -8.47
C ALA A 86 -17.10 -20.60 -7.54
N ALA A 87 -16.31 -19.53 -7.71
CA ALA A 87 -15.16 -19.22 -6.89
C ALA A 87 -15.57 -18.72 -5.50
N THR A 88 -14.83 -19.15 -4.48
CA THR A 88 -15.16 -18.84 -3.09
C THR A 88 -14.59 -17.49 -2.68
N LEU A 89 -15.42 -16.62 -2.10
CA LEU A 89 -14.92 -15.48 -1.33
C LEU A 89 -14.39 -15.98 0.01
N TYR A 90 -13.19 -15.55 0.38
CA TYR A 90 -12.55 -15.99 1.62
C TYR A 90 -11.81 -14.83 2.28
N LYS A 91 -11.57 -15.00 3.58
CA LYS A 91 -10.77 -14.08 4.39
C LYS A 91 -9.30 -14.30 4.04
N THR A 92 -8.68 -13.29 3.43
CA THR A 92 -7.34 -13.41 2.82
C THR A 92 -6.18 -13.44 3.83
N GLY A 93 -6.44 -13.17 5.12
CA GLY A 93 -5.41 -12.91 6.12
C GLY A 93 -4.69 -11.57 5.95
N LYS A 94 -5.09 -10.76 4.95
CA LYS A 94 -4.47 -9.48 4.61
C LYS A 94 -5.39 -8.34 5.09
N SER A 95 -4.85 -7.42 5.89
CA SER A 95 -5.60 -6.29 6.43
C SER A 95 -5.31 -5.00 5.67
N ALA A 96 -6.31 -4.13 5.54
CA ALA A 96 -6.11 -2.76 5.07
C ALA A 96 -5.39 -1.87 6.10
N LEU A 97 -5.37 -2.28 7.36
CA LEU A 97 -4.72 -1.54 8.43
C LEU A 97 -3.25 -1.96 8.52
N PRO A 98 -2.30 -1.01 8.61
CA PRO A 98 -0.90 -1.34 8.77
C PRO A 98 -0.67 -1.97 10.15
N LYS A 99 0.28 -2.90 10.21
CA LYS A 99 0.72 -3.53 11.47
C LYS A 99 1.59 -2.57 12.28
N PHE A 100 2.41 -1.79 11.59
CA PHE A 100 3.26 -0.75 12.18
C PHE A 100 3.18 0.52 11.36
N TYR A 101 3.17 1.66 12.01
CA TYR A 101 3.32 2.96 11.36
C TYR A 101 3.96 3.96 12.31
N GLY A 102 4.54 5.01 11.78
CA GLY A 102 5.19 6.03 12.57
C GLY A 102 6.03 6.97 11.73
N GLY A 103 6.95 7.64 12.40
CA GLY A 103 7.88 8.54 11.75
C GLY A 103 9.20 8.57 12.48
N PHE A 104 10.21 9.08 11.80
CA PHE A 104 11.52 9.35 12.38
C PHE A 104 12.12 10.56 11.69
N GLY A 105 13.03 11.23 12.37
CA GLY A 105 13.62 12.44 11.86
C GLY A 105 14.95 12.76 12.51
N THR A 106 15.60 13.74 11.92
CA THR A 106 16.83 14.32 12.45
C THR A 106 16.82 15.83 12.30
N SER A 107 17.43 16.52 13.26
CA SER A 107 17.79 17.92 13.13
C SER A 107 19.27 18.09 13.41
N VAL A 108 19.96 18.72 12.47
CA VAL A 108 21.39 19.04 12.58
C VAL A 108 21.54 20.55 12.55
N SER A 109 22.03 21.11 13.65
CA SER A 109 22.31 22.54 13.79
C SER A 109 23.81 22.80 13.86
N TYR A 110 24.31 23.69 13.01
CA TYR A 110 25.71 24.09 12.97
C TYR A 110 25.89 25.57 12.62
N SER A 111 26.47 26.34 13.55
CA SER A 111 26.90 27.74 13.31
C SER A 111 25.82 28.65 12.69
N GLY A 112 24.57 28.53 13.15
CA GLY A 112 23.43 29.29 12.63
C GLY A 112 22.61 28.53 11.58
N PHE A 113 23.17 27.54 10.90
CA PHE A 113 22.39 26.65 10.03
C PHE A 113 21.62 25.62 10.87
N ASN A 114 20.39 25.31 10.48
CA ASN A 114 19.62 24.19 11.01
C ASN A 114 18.92 23.46 9.86
N LEU A 115 19.29 22.18 9.69
CA LEU A 115 18.71 21.25 8.74
C LEU A 115 17.79 20.29 9.50
N GLY A 116 16.50 20.29 9.18
CA GLY A 116 15.53 19.29 9.63
C GLY A 116 15.14 18.36 8.49
N VAL A 117 15.05 17.06 8.78
CA VAL A 117 14.60 16.04 7.83
C VAL A 117 13.67 15.07 8.56
N ASN A 118 12.46 14.89 8.06
CA ASN A 118 11.46 14.00 8.65
C ASN A 118 10.94 12.98 7.65
N PHE A 119 10.70 11.77 8.14
CA PHE A 119 10.18 10.64 7.39
C PHE A 119 8.94 10.07 8.05
N GLY A 120 8.01 9.60 7.23
CA GLY A 120 6.85 8.81 7.61
C GLY A 120 7.00 7.39 7.07
N TYR A 121 6.38 6.40 7.73
CA TYR A 121 6.33 5.03 7.21
C TYR A 121 5.10 4.28 7.69
N GLN A 122 4.71 3.26 6.92
CA GLN A 122 3.79 2.22 7.35
C GLN A 122 4.18 0.86 6.76
N PHE A 123 3.94 -0.21 7.51
CA PHE A 123 4.25 -1.58 7.11
C PHE A 123 3.21 -2.60 7.58
N GLY A 124 3.03 -3.65 6.77
CA GLY A 124 2.16 -4.79 7.04
C GLY A 124 0.70 -4.57 6.64
N GLY A 125 0.41 -3.51 5.88
CA GLY A 125 -0.91 -3.22 5.33
C GLY A 125 -1.02 -3.66 3.86
N TYR A 126 -2.26 -3.77 3.40
CA TYR A 126 -2.60 -4.10 2.02
C TYR A 126 -3.63 -3.11 1.47
N MET A 127 -3.69 -2.97 0.15
CA MET A 127 -4.65 -2.12 -0.53
C MET A 127 -5.16 -2.82 -1.79
N PHE A 128 -6.46 -2.71 -2.05
CA PHE A 128 -7.03 -3.11 -3.32
C PHE A 128 -6.84 -1.99 -4.34
N ASP A 129 -6.07 -2.23 -5.41
CA ASP A 129 -5.81 -1.24 -6.44
C ASP A 129 -6.94 -1.20 -7.48
N GLY A 130 -8.01 -0.48 -7.14
CA GLY A 130 -9.16 -0.30 -8.02
C GLY A 130 -8.84 0.46 -9.31
N ASN A 131 -7.83 1.33 -9.30
CA ASN A 131 -7.39 2.05 -10.50
C ASN A 131 -6.73 1.08 -11.48
N TYR A 132 -5.86 0.19 -10.99
CA TYR A 132 -5.26 -0.87 -11.80
C TYR A 132 -6.30 -1.84 -12.34
N ALA A 133 -7.20 -2.33 -11.48
CA ALA A 133 -8.29 -3.21 -11.90
C ALA A 133 -9.11 -2.58 -13.03
N SER A 134 -9.42 -1.29 -12.88
CA SER A 134 -10.18 -0.54 -13.89
C SER A 134 -9.41 -0.33 -15.20
N LEU A 135 -8.07 -0.24 -15.17
CA LEU A 135 -7.22 -0.09 -16.35
C LEU A 135 -6.82 -1.43 -16.99
N MET A 136 -7.04 -2.54 -16.30
CA MET A 136 -6.87 -3.90 -16.84
C MET A 136 -8.19 -4.54 -17.30
N SER A 137 -9.33 -3.88 -17.05
CA SER A 137 -10.64 -4.30 -17.56
C SER A 137 -10.65 -4.33 -19.09
N SER A 138 -11.34 -5.30 -19.67
CA SER A 138 -11.49 -5.50 -21.12
C SER A 138 -12.26 -4.40 -21.87
N GLY A 139 -12.74 -3.36 -21.17
CA GLY A 139 -13.41 -2.21 -21.77
C GLY A 139 -14.79 -2.53 -22.33
N THR A 140 -15.40 -3.65 -21.92
CA THR A 140 -16.72 -4.13 -22.39
C THR A 140 -17.80 -3.06 -22.30
N SER A 141 -17.79 -2.27 -21.20
CA SER A 141 -18.74 -1.17 -20.95
C SER A 141 -18.19 0.23 -21.27
N ASP A 142 -16.94 0.35 -21.72
CA ASP A 142 -16.27 1.64 -21.94
C ASP A 142 -15.26 1.57 -23.11
N PRO A 143 -15.76 1.44 -24.37
CA PRO A 143 -14.91 1.32 -25.54
C PRO A 143 -14.10 2.59 -25.78
N GLY A 144 -12.79 2.42 -26.03
CA GLY A 144 -11.86 3.53 -26.29
C GLY A 144 -11.08 4.01 -25.05
N ARG A 145 -11.31 3.40 -23.88
CA ARG A 145 -10.50 3.65 -22.69
C ARG A 145 -9.08 3.11 -22.84
N ASN A 146 -8.13 3.83 -22.24
CA ASN A 146 -6.73 3.40 -22.21
C ASN A 146 -6.50 2.26 -21.20
N PHE A 147 -5.48 1.45 -21.45
CA PHE A 147 -5.08 0.34 -20.60
C PHE A 147 -3.86 0.68 -19.74
N HIS A 148 -3.67 -0.07 -18.66
CA HIS A 148 -2.38 -0.09 -17.99
C HIS A 148 -1.36 -0.81 -18.88
N LYS A 149 -0.08 -0.38 -18.83
CA LYS A 149 1.01 -0.95 -19.65
C LYS A 149 1.20 -2.46 -19.47
N ASP A 150 0.74 -3.02 -18.35
CA ASP A 150 0.85 -4.45 -18.06
C ASP A 150 -0.04 -5.31 -18.97
N ILE A 151 -0.89 -4.71 -19.80
CA ILE A 151 -1.57 -5.41 -20.89
C ILE A 151 -0.60 -6.19 -21.77
N TYR A 152 0.64 -5.71 -21.96
CA TYR A 152 1.66 -6.42 -22.74
C TYR A 152 2.18 -7.70 -22.04
N ASN A 153 1.89 -7.86 -20.75
CA ASN A 153 2.22 -9.04 -19.95
C ASN A 153 1.01 -9.99 -19.80
N THR A 154 -0.02 -9.83 -20.64
CA THR A 154 -1.20 -10.70 -20.64
C THR A 154 -1.03 -11.88 -21.58
N TRP A 155 -1.82 -12.92 -21.31
CA TRP A 155 -1.83 -14.12 -22.13
C TRP A 155 -2.29 -13.81 -23.54
N THR A 156 -1.54 -14.30 -24.52
CA THR A 156 -1.93 -14.35 -25.93
C THR A 156 -1.48 -15.69 -26.51
N VAL A 157 -1.96 -16.04 -27.70
CA VAL A 157 -1.50 -17.25 -28.41
C VAL A 157 0.02 -17.22 -28.63
N GLN A 158 0.61 -16.02 -28.78
CA GLN A 158 2.05 -15.79 -28.96
C GLN A 158 2.80 -15.67 -27.62
N ASN A 159 2.08 -15.50 -26.50
CA ASN A 159 2.62 -15.40 -25.15
C ASN A 159 1.80 -16.26 -24.16
N PRO A 160 1.80 -17.59 -24.31
CA PRO A 160 0.90 -18.47 -23.56
C PRO A 160 1.32 -18.70 -22.08
N THR A 161 2.53 -18.28 -21.72
CA THR A 161 3.09 -18.40 -20.36
C THR A 161 2.97 -17.11 -19.55
N ALA A 162 2.26 -16.11 -20.07
CA ALA A 162 2.08 -14.83 -19.42
C ALA A 162 1.40 -14.98 -18.04
N PRO A 163 1.81 -14.19 -17.03
CA PRO A 163 1.26 -14.29 -15.68
C PRO A 163 -0.13 -13.65 -15.54
N LEU A 164 -0.55 -12.83 -16.49
CA LEU A 164 -1.82 -12.11 -16.43
C LEU A 164 -2.85 -12.70 -17.41
N PRO A 165 -4.14 -12.79 -17.03
CA PRO A 165 -5.19 -13.32 -17.88
C PRO A 165 -5.31 -12.60 -19.22
N ALA A 166 -5.77 -13.29 -20.24
CA ALA A 166 -6.07 -12.69 -21.53
C ALA A 166 -7.09 -11.55 -21.36
N ILE A 167 -6.84 -10.41 -22.03
CA ILE A 167 -7.83 -9.37 -22.18
C ILE A 167 -8.72 -9.69 -23.37
N ASP A 168 -10.01 -9.83 -23.12
CA ASP A 168 -10.99 -10.21 -24.13
C ASP A 168 -12.35 -9.58 -23.80
N LYS A 169 -12.95 -8.92 -24.80
CA LYS A 169 -14.23 -8.22 -24.69
C LYS A 169 -15.41 -9.18 -24.47
N VAL A 170 -15.30 -10.43 -24.89
CA VAL A 170 -16.34 -11.46 -24.77
C VAL A 170 -16.18 -12.25 -23.46
N ARG A 171 -14.94 -12.43 -22.99
CA ARG A 171 -14.61 -13.13 -21.74
C ARG A 171 -14.41 -12.15 -20.57
N ASP A 172 -15.44 -11.34 -20.32
CA ASP A 172 -15.44 -10.27 -19.31
C ASP A 172 -15.04 -10.77 -17.90
N ASN A 173 -15.25 -12.07 -17.63
CA ASN A 173 -14.91 -12.70 -16.36
C ASN A 173 -13.42 -12.60 -15.99
N ASN A 174 -12.49 -12.59 -16.94
CA ASN A 174 -11.05 -12.68 -16.67
C ASN A 174 -10.49 -11.54 -15.80
N TRP A 175 -11.11 -10.37 -15.88
CA TRP A 175 -10.70 -9.16 -15.17
C TRP A 175 -11.84 -8.57 -14.32
N SER A 176 -12.96 -9.30 -14.21
CA SER A 176 -14.10 -8.90 -13.41
C SER A 176 -14.08 -9.54 -12.02
N GLY A 177 -14.79 -8.89 -11.10
CA GLY A 177 -14.98 -9.39 -9.74
C GLY A 177 -13.85 -9.05 -8.77
N THR A 178 -14.20 -9.04 -7.49
CA THR A 178 -13.26 -8.71 -6.42
C THR A 178 -12.34 -9.90 -6.15
N SER A 179 -11.11 -9.82 -6.65
CA SER A 179 -10.07 -10.84 -6.59
C SER A 179 -8.78 -10.28 -6.00
N ASP A 180 -7.99 -11.12 -5.34
CA ASP A 180 -6.70 -10.73 -4.75
C ASP A 180 -5.57 -10.52 -5.78
N ILE A 181 -5.81 -10.77 -7.07
CA ILE A 181 -4.94 -10.32 -8.17
C ILE A 181 -4.71 -8.81 -8.15
N PHE A 182 -5.66 -8.04 -7.62
CA PHE A 182 -5.58 -6.58 -7.48
C PHE A 182 -5.15 -6.13 -6.08
N LEU A 183 -4.79 -7.06 -5.20
CA LEU A 183 -4.42 -6.76 -3.83
C LEU A 183 -2.90 -6.62 -3.71
N ILE A 184 -2.45 -5.40 -3.41
CA ILE A 184 -1.04 -5.04 -3.28
C ILE A 184 -0.69 -4.69 -1.85
N LYS A 185 0.60 -4.70 -1.51
CA LYS A 185 1.08 -4.16 -0.23
C LYS A 185 0.95 -2.65 -0.23
N SER A 186 0.57 -2.08 0.91
CA SER A 186 0.54 -0.62 1.11
C SER A 186 1.78 -0.10 1.86
N ASP A 187 2.83 -0.94 1.95
CA ASP A 187 4.09 -0.62 2.63
C ASP A 187 4.77 0.60 1.96
N TYR A 188 5.17 1.59 2.77
CA TYR A 188 5.89 2.77 2.28
C TYR A 188 6.84 3.38 3.31
N ILE A 189 7.78 4.18 2.80
CA ILE A 189 8.54 5.20 3.51
C ILE A 189 8.44 6.50 2.70
N SER A 190 8.06 7.61 3.32
CA SER A 190 7.94 8.93 2.71
C SER A 190 8.96 9.90 3.30
N LEU A 191 9.55 10.74 2.45
CA LEU A 191 10.26 11.94 2.88
C LEU A 191 9.21 13.06 3.01
N GLU A 192 8.74 13.26 4.23
CA GLU A 192 7.61 14.15 4.54
C GLU A 192 8.03 15.60 4.37
N ASP A 193 9.14 15.99 4.98
CA ASP A 193 9.67 17.33 4.86
C ASP A 193 11.19 17.42 5.03
N VAL A 194 11.76 18.43 4.37
CA VAL A 194 13.12 18.90 4.57
C VAL A 194 13.06 20.41 4.79
N SER A 195 13.71 20.88 5.84
CA SER A 195 13.83 22.28 6.17
C SER A 195 15.29 22.68 6.29
N LEU A 196 15.68 23.78 5.67
CA LEU A 196 16.98 24.41 5.86
C LEU A 196 16.74 25.85 6.32
N THR A 197 17.20 26.16 7.51
CA THR A 197 17.11 27.51 8.08
C THR A 197 18.49 28.04 8.41
N TYR A 198 18.63 29.36 8.40
CA TYR A 198 19.83 30.05 8.85
C TYR A 198 19.48 31.24 9.74
N ASP A 199 19.92 31.17 10.99
CA ASP A 199 19.80 32.23 11.99
C ASP A 199 21.02 33.15 11.91
N PHE A 200 20.77 34.43 11.59
CA PHE A 200 21.83 35.42 11.50
C PHE A 200 22.32 35.81 12.89
N ASN A 201 23.64 35.87 13.06
CA ASN A 201 24.23 36.33 14.31
C ASN A 201 23.85 37.79 14.56
N LYS A 202 23.23 38.05 15.71
CA LYS A 202 22.77 39.39 16.15
C LYS A 202 23.84 40.48 16.04
N LYS A 203 25.13 40.14 16.16
CA LYS A 203 26.25 41.09 16.00
C LYS A 203 26.31 41.75 14.61
N PHE A 204 25.78 41.09 13.58
CA PHE A 204 25.73 41.61 12.21
C PHE A 204 24.38 42.23 11.86
N LEU A 205 23.41 42.24 12.79
CA LEU A 205 22.10 42.83 12.58
C LEU A 205 22.06 44.29 13.09
N PRO A 206 21.25 45.17 12.48
CA PRO A 206 20.99 46.50 13.02
C PRO A 206 20.44 46.43 14.45
N LYS A 207 20.74 47.45 15.28
CA LYS A 207 20.27 47.49 16.69
C LYS A 207 18.74 47.44 16.84
N SER A 208 18.00 47.86 15.81
CA SER A 208 16.54 47.81 15.75
C SER A 208 15.98 46.40 15.51
N MET A 209 16.81 45.43 15.11
CA MET A 209 16.40 44.07 14.78
C MET A 209 16.86 43.08 15.87
N SER A 210 15.91 42.37 16.47
CA SER A 210 16.18 41.41 17.54
C SER A 210 16.72 40.06 17.03
N SER A 211 16.21 39.61 15.87
CA SER A 211 16.58 38.36 15.20
C SER A 211 16.22 38.41 13.73
N LEU A 212 16.92 37.64 12.90
CA LEU A 212 16.59 37.39 11.50
C LEU A 212 16.90 35.93 11.19
N THR A 213 15.93 35.24 10.57
CA THR A 213 16.06 33.85 10.13
C THR A 213 15.60 33.77 8.69
N MET A 214 16.40 33.12 7.84
CA MET A 214 15.98 32.74 6.48
C MET A 214 15.67 31.25 6.47
N ALA A 215 14.67 30.85 5.69
CA ALA A 215 14.23 29.47 5.66
C ALA A 215 13.83 29.01 4.25
N LEU A 216 14.17 27.76 3.94
CA LEU A 216 13.73 27.01 2.78
C LEU A 216 13.06 25.73 3.26
N TYR A 217 11.86 25.45 2.78
CA TYR A 217 11.06 24.28 3.16
C TYR A 217 10.59 23.53 1.93
N GLY A 218 10.67 22.20 1.97
CA GLY A 218 10.06 21.30 1.00
C GLY A 218 9.22 20.25 1.73
N THR A 219 8.06 19.92 1.17
CA THR A 219 7.14 18.91 1.72
C THR A 219 6.74 17.90 0.66
N ASN A 220 6.33 16.69 1.07
CA ASN A 220 5.93 15.59 0.18
C ASN A 220 6.97 15.28 -0.91
N LEU A 221 8.25 15.23 -0.51
CA LEU A 221 9.37 15.29 -1.45
C LEU A 221 9.66 13.96 -2.13
N ALA A 222 9.40 12.84 -1.47
CA ALA A 222 9.60 11.51 -2.04
C ALA A 222 8.73 10.45 -1.36
N LEU A 223 8.38 9.40 -2.11
CA LEU A 223 7.70 8.21 -1.61
C LEU A 223 8.40 6.96 -2.14
N GLY A 224 8.95 6.16 -1.24
CA GLY A 224 9.42 4.81 -1.51
C GLY A 224 8.33 3.81 -1.15
N SER A 225 7.75 3.13 -2.13
CA SER A 225 6.77 2.07 -1.92
C SER A 225 7.03 0.94 -2.93
N LYS A 226 6.65 -0.29 -2.57
CA LYS A 226 6.76 -1.42 -3.48
C LYS A 226 5.46 -1.58 -4.25
N ARG A 227 5.50 -1.22 -5.53
CA ARG A 227 4.58 -1.71 -6.56
C ARG A 227 5.38 -2.50 -7.59
#